data_AF-A0A1G0BEP8-F1
#
_entry.id   AF-A0A1G0BEP8-F1
#
_cell.length_a   1.000
_cell.length_b   1.000
_cell.length_c   1.000
_cell.angle_alpha   90.00
_cell.angle_beta   90.00
_cell.angle_gamma   90.00
#
_symmetry.space_group_name_H-M   'P 1'
#
loop_
_entity.id
_entity.type
_entity.pdbx_description
1 polymer ?
#
loop_
_entity_poly.entity_id
_entity_poly.type
_entity_poly.pdbx_seq_one_letter_code
_entity_poly.pdbx_strand_id
1 'polypeptide(L)'
;MQLHPSKPEAAIEYCVKSLTTGYIGLDFTVDIGDLTTASRNDVPENQRDYLAFADEMKPGDHVLIIVHHFPFALVTVDGPYNFIRKPIPELGVWFQHLRKVRNVRYYADFITNAHAWERIIMTDTISPLRDQNSKSYQLIENWKV
;
A
#
# COMPACT_ATOMS: atom_id res chain seq x y z
N MET A 1 -0.79 -0.70 4.49
CA MET A 1 0.23 -0.52 3.44
C MET A 1 0.66 0.92 3.43
N GLN A 2 1.96 1.18 3.40
CA GLN A 2 2.53 2.49 3.11
C GLN A 2 2.97 2.48 1.65
N LEU A 3 2.59 3.49 0.87
CA LEU A 3 3.08 3.61 -0.51
C LEU A 3 4.49 4.18 -0.45
N HIS A 4 5.48 3.47 -1.01
CA HIS A 4 6.89 3.72 -0.72
C HIS A 4 7.67 4.32 -1.91
N PRO A 5 7.65 5.65 -2.10
CA PRO A 5 8.76 6.33 -2.72
C PRO A 5 9.93 6.30 -1.73
N SER A 6 11.18 6.21 -2.20
CA SER A 6 12.39 6.23 -1.38
C SER A 6 12.67 7.56 -0.63
N LYS A 7 11.64 8.40 -0.45
CA LYS A 7 11.65 9.75 0.10
C LYS A 7 10.53 9.92 1.14
N PRO A 8 10.77 9.59 2.42
CA PRO A 8 9.77 9.66 3.48
C PRO A 8 9.09 11.03 3.60
N GLU A 9 9.82 12.12 3.35
CA GLU A 9 9.33 13.50 3.40
C GLU A 9 8.25 13.81 2.37
N ALA A 10 8.21 13.04 1.27
CA ALA A 10 7.24 13.21 0.19
C ALA A 10 6.18 12.09 0.19
N ALA A 11 6.12 11.26 1.24
CA ALA A 11 5.25 10.08 1.30
C ALA A 11 3.77 10.43 1.04
N ILE A 12 3.26 11.51 1.65
CA ILE A 12 1.87 11.97 1.41
C ILE A 12 1.67 12.33 -0.06
N GLU A 13 2.57 13.13 -0.64
CA GLU A 13 2.46 13.60 -2.02
C GLU A 13 2.39 12.43 -3.00
N TYR A 14 3.33 11.48 -2.90
CA TYR A 14 3.34 10.31 -3.76
C TYR A 14 2.13 9.40 -3.52
N CYS A 15 1.66 9.31 -2.28
CA CYS A 15 0.47 8.55 -1.95
C CYS A 15 -0.77 9.14 -2.65
N VAL A 16 -0.96 10.46 -2.57
CA VAL A 16 -2.02 11.18 -3.29
C VAL A 16 -1.90 10.95 -4.79
N LYS A 17 -0.72 11.21 -5.36
CA LYS A 17 -0.52 11.10 -6.80
C LYS A 17 -0.81 9.67 -7.31
N SER A 18 -0.32 8.65 -6.62
CA SER A 18 -0.55 7.23 -6.96
C SER A 18 -2.03 6.89 -6.96
N LEU A 19 -2.73 7.27 -5.90
CA LEU A 19 -4.16 7.01 -5.76
C LEU A 19 -4.99 7.77 -6.81
N THR A 20 -4.63 9.01 -7.16
CA THR A 20 -5.31 9.75 -8.23
C THR A 20 -5.17 9.10 -9.60
N THR A 21 -4.08 8.35 -9.82
CA THR A 21 -3.88 7.57 -11.05
C THR A 21 -4.47 6.17 -11.00
N GLY A 22 -5.07 5.77 -9.87
CA GLY A 22 -5.70 4.46 -9.70
C GLY A 22 -4.72 3.32 -9.44
N TYR A 23 -3.58 3.60 -8.81
CA TYR A 23 -2.58 2.59 -8.50
C TYR A 23 -2.11 2.62 -7.04
N ILE A 24 -1.75 1.44 -6.55
CA ILE A 24 -0.90 1.23 -5.38
C ILE A 24 0.36 0.48 -5.81
N GLY A 25 1.44 0.64 -5.06
CA GLY A 25 2.67 -0.05 -5.38
C GLY A 25 3.74 0.01 -4.31
N LEU A 26 4.79 -0.77 -4.55
CA LEU A 26 5.97 -0.92 -3.71
C LEU A 26 7.21 -0.68 -4.56
N ASP A 27 8.24 -0.12 -3.94
CA ASP A 27 9.57 -0.03 -4.51
C ASP A 27 10.60 -0.43 -3.45
N PHE A 28 11.76 -0.83 -3.92
CA PHE A 28 12.86 -1.29 -3.11
C PHE A 28 14.05 -0.33 -3.24
N THR A 29 14.86 -0.22 -2.18
CA THR A 29 16.13 0.52 -2.27
C THR A 29 17.19 -0.24 -3.07
N VAL A 30 16.97 -1.53 -3.32
CA VAL A 30 17.83 -2.44 -4.07
C VAL A 30 17.00 -3.12 -5.17
N ASP A 31 17.62 -3.44 -6.31
CA ASP A 31 16.91 -4.14 -7.38
C ASP A 31 16.69 -5.61 -7.02
N ILE A 32 15.44 -5.96 -6.73
CA ILE A 32 14.99 -7.33 -6.41
C ILE A 32 14.45 -8.04 -7.66
N GLY A 33 14.22 -7.32 -8.76
CA GLY A 33 13.50 -7.85 -9.92
C GLY A 33 12.04 -8.19 -9.63
N ASP A 34 11.44 -9.03 -10.48
CA ASP A 34 10.03 -9.41 -10.37
C ASP A 34 9.78 -10.30 -9.14
N LEU A 35 8.87 -9.87 -8.26
CA LEU A 35 8.54 -10.57 -7.01
C LEU A 35 7.88 -11.94 -7.24
N THR A 36 7.33 -12.20 -8.43
CA THR A 36 6.82 -13.53 -8.78
C THR A 36 7.95 -14.55 -9.02
N THR A 37 9.18 -14.07 -9.22
CA THR A 37 10.37 -14.90 -9.47
C THR A 37 11.42 -14.80 -8.36
N ALA A 38 11.34 -13.77 -7.51
CA ALA A 38 12.24 -13.58 -6.39
C ALA A 38 12.07 -14.68 -5.33
N SER A 39 13.18 -15.22 -4.83
CA SER A 39 13.17 -16.10 -3.67
C SER A 39 13.00 -15.28 -2.39
N ARG A 40 12.42 -15.88 -1.35
CA ARG A 40 12.38 -15.30 0.01
C ARG A 40 13.76 -14.92 0.54
N ASN A 41 14.82 -15.57 0.05
CA ASN A 41 16.20 -15.27 0.42
C ASN A 41 16.79 -14.07 -0.33
N ASP A 42 16.17 -13.67 -1.46
CA ASP A 42 16.60 -12.52 -2.25
C ASP A 42 16.01 -11.22 -1.67
N VAL A 43 14.92 -11.32 -0.92
CA VAL A 43 14.24 -10.18 -0.28
C VAL A 43 14.80 -9.92 1.12
N PRO A 44 15.15 -8.68 1.49
CA PRO A 44 15.54 -8.32 2.85
C PRO A 44 14.56 -8.84 3.90
N GLU A 45 15.06 -9.30 5.04
CA GLU A 45 14.24 -9.98 6.05
C GLU A 45 13.04 -9.14 6.52
N ASN A 46 13.26 -7.84 6.74
CA ASN A 46 12.23 -6.87 7.12
C ASN A 46 11.29 -6.44 5.97
N GLN A 47 11.45 -7.02 4.79
CA GLN A 47 10.65 -6.72 3.60
C GLN A 47 10.04 -7.99 2.98
N ARG A 48 10.19 -9.15 3.63
CA ARG A 48 9.65 -10.43 3.11
C ARG A 48 8.14 -10.38 2.90
N ASP A 49 7.41 -9.58 3.66
CA ASP A 49 5.97 -9.37 3.49
C ASP A 49 5.62 -8.68 2.16
N TYR A 50 6.59 -8.11 1.45
CA TYR A 50 6.38 -7.57 0.11
C TYR A 50 6.06 -8.67 -0.89
N LEU A 51 6.48 -9.91 -0.65
CA LEU A 51 6.09 -11.05 -1.49
C LEU A 51 4.57 -11.21 -1.51
N ALA A 52 3.90 -10.98 -0.37
CA ALA A 52 2.44 -11.01 -0.25
C ALA A 52 1.74 -10.02 -1.18
N PHE A 53 2.42 -8.95 -1.59
CA PHE A 53 1.90 -8.04 -2.60
C PHE A 53 1.78 -8.69 -3.98
N ALA A 54 2.67 -9.63 -4.32
CA ALA A 54 2.67 -10.33 -5.58
C ALA A 54 1.84 -11.62 -5.56
N ASP A 55 1.97 -12.45 -4.52
CA ASP A 55 1.43 -13.82 -4.49
C ASP A 55 0.09 -13.96 -3.72
N GLU A 56 -0.10 -13.24 -2.62
CA GLU A 56 -1.28 -13.35 -1.76
C GLU A 56 -2.41 -12.37 -2.17
N MET A 57 -2.08 -11.12 -2.50
CA MET A 57 -3.06 -10.06 -2.80
C MET A 57 -3.81 -10.31 -4.11
N LYS A 58 -5.14 -10.17 -4.10
CA LYS A 58 -6.04 -10.47 -5.23
C LYS A 58 -7.04 -9.34 -5.52
N PRO A 59 -7.56 -9.26 -6.75
CA PRO A 59 -8.69 -8.38 -7.04
C PRO A 59 -9.86 -8.62 -6.08
N GLY A 60 -10.43 -7.54 -5.56
CA GLY A 60 -11.47 -7.56 -4.51
C GLY A 60 -10.94 -7.36 -3.09
N ASP A 61 -9.64 -7.56 -2.86
CA ASP A 61 -9.04 -7.30 -1.55
C ASP A 61 -9.08 -5.80 -1.21
N HIS A 62 -9.19 -5.52 0.09
CA HIS A 62 -9.19 -4.17 0.61
C HIS A 62 -7.82 -3.84 1.19
N VAL A 63 -7.32 -2.66 0.88
CA VAL A 63 -6.01 -2.21 1.36
C VAL A 63 -6.20 -0.91 2.11
N LEU A 64 -5.90 -0.94 3.41
CA LEU A 64 -5.75 0.26 4.22
C LEU A 64 -4.39 0.90 3.92
N ILE A 65 -4.42 2.10 3.38
CA ILE A 65 -3.26 2.93 3.13
C ILE A 65 -2.97 3.77 4.37
N ILE A 66 -1.74 3.71 4.84
CA ILE A 66 -1.27 4.40 6.04
C ILE A 66 -0.08 5.29 5.66
N VAL A 67 -0.10 6.53 6.14
CA VAL A 67 1.01 7.48 5.97
C VAL A 67 1.45 7.97 7.34
N HIS A 68 2.74 7.82 7.66
CA HIS A 68 3.32 8.15 8.98
C HIS A 68 2.52 7.64 10.20
N HIS A 69 2.02 6.39 10.14
CA HIS A 69 1.19 5.77 11.19
C HIS A 69 -0.24 6.30 11.31
N PHE A 70 -0.71 7.10 10.36
CA PHE A 70 -2.09 7.54 10.29
C PHE A 70 -2.80 6.86 9.11
N PRO A 71 -4.00 6.30 9.34
CA PRO A 71 -4.89 5.92 8.25
C PRO A 71 -5.07 7.08 7.27
N PHE A 72 -4.90 6.81 6.00
CA PHE A 72 -4.93 7.83 4.94
C PHE A 72 -6.05 7.57 3.94
N ALA A 73 -6.12 6.35 3.43
CA ALA A 73 -7.14 5.95 2.46
C ALA A 73 -7.48 4.47 2.58
N LEU A 74 -8.65 4.09 2.09
CA LEU A 74 -9.04 2.71 1.85
C LEU A 74 -9.31 2.54 0.35
N VAL A 75 -8.79 1.45 -0.19
CA VAL A 75 -8.94 1.12 -1.62
C VAL A 75 -9.31 -0.33 -1.81
N THR A 76 -9.92 -0.64 -2.95
CA THR A 76 -10.17 -2.01 -3.40
C THR A 76 -9.23 -2.36 -4.55
N VAL A 77 -8.55 -3.50 -4.48
CA VAL A 77 -7.72 -4.00 -5.58
C VAL A 77 -8.59 -4.35 -6.78
N ASP A 78 -8.23 -3.81 -7.95
CA ASP A 78 -9.01 -3.96 -9.18
C ASP A 78 -8.32 -4.81 -10.24
N GLY A 79 -7.00 -4.97 -10.15
CA GLY A 79 -6.19 -5.69 -11.13
C GLY A 79 -5.14 -6.62 -10.53
N PRO A 80 -4.55 -7.50 -11.37
CA PRO A 80 -3.46 -8.36 -10.96
C PRO A 80 -2.20 -7.55 -10.64
N TYR A 81 -1.23 -8.24 -10.01
CA TYR A 81 0.13 -7.75 -9.86
C TYR A 81 0.75 -7.44 -11.23
N ASN A 82 1.50 -6.35 -11.31
CA ASN A 82 2.33 -6.01 -12.45
C ASN A 82 3.70 -5.53 -11.98
N PHE A 83 4.72 -5.86 -12.77
CA PHE A 83 6.09 -5.39 -12.58
C PHE A 83 6.55 -4.60 -13.81
N ILE A 84 7.17 -3.45 -13.57
CA ILE A 84 7.86 -2.66 -14.58
C ILE A 84 9.29 -2.41 -14.13
N ARG A 85 10.25 -2.54 -15.04
CA ARG A 85 11.68 -2.39 -14.72
C ARG A 85 12.08 -0.97 -14.32
N LYS A 86 11.28 0.04 -14.71
CA LYS A 86 11.52 1.44 -14.41
C LYS A 86 10.19 2.13 -14.15
N PRO A 87 10.07 2.94 -13.07
CA PRO A 87 8.93 3.81 -12.88
C PRO A 87 8.70 4.71 -14.11
N ILE A 88 7.44 5.05 -14.37
CA ILE A 88 7.02 5.92 -15.48
C ILE A 88 6.23 7.08 -14.88
N PRO A 89 6.90 8.11 -14.34
CA PRO A 89 6.25 9.22 -13.64
C PRO A 89 5.21 9.95 -14.49
N GLU A 90 5.38 9.98 -15.82
CA GLU A 90 4.45 10.61 -16.77
C GLU A 90 3.08 9.92 -16.79
N LEU A 91 3.01 8.65 -16.40
CA LEU A 91 1.77 7.88 -16.25
C LEU A 91 1.30 7.81 -14.80
N GLY A 92 1.96 8.55 -13.90
CA GLY A 92 1.73 8.50 -12.47
C GLY A 92 2.11 7.17 -11.83
N VAL A 93 3.15 6.52 -12.34
CA VAL A 93 3.68 5.28 -11.76
C VAL A 93 5.06 5.56 -11.21
N TRP A 94 5.17 5.60 -9.88
CA TRP A 94 6.42 5.92 -9.15
C TRP A 94 7.10 4.70 -8.52
N PHE A 95 6.64 3.50 -8.86
CA PHE A 95 7.08 2.23 -8.27
C PHE A 95 7.25 1.18 -9.36
N GLN A 96 8.08 0.18 -9.08
CA GLN A 96 8.31 -0.94 -9.99
C GLN A 96 7.22 -2.02 -9.86
N HIS A 97 6.68 -2.21 -8.66
CA HIS A 97 5.65 -3.19 -8.38
C HIS A 97 4.31 -2.49 -8.17
N LEU A 98 3.30 -2.83 -8.96
CA LEU A 98 2.03 -2.11 -8.94
C LEU A 98 0.79 -2.98 -9.12
N ARG A 99 -0.32 -2.45 -8.62
CA ARG A 99 -1.66 -2.96 -8.83
C ARG A 99 -2.63 -1.82 -9.08
N LYS A 100 -3.58 -2.04 -9.98
CA LYS A 100 -4.73 -1.15 -10.15
C LYS A 100 -5.64 -1.23 -8.93
N VAL A 101 -6.19 -0.09 -8.56
CA VAL A 101 -7.18 0.03 -7.49
C VAL A 101 -8.36 0.88 -7.92
N ARG A 102 -9.47 0.69 -7.22
CA ARG A 102 -10.70 1.48 -7.36
C ARG A 102 -11.28 1.79 -5.98
N ASN A 103 -12.39 2.54 -5.97
CA ASN A 103 -13.13 2.89 -4.76
C ASN A 103 -12.24 3.57 -3.70
N VAL A 104 -11.39 4.51 -4.13
CA VAL A 104 -10.52 5.24 -3.20
C VAL A 104 -11.39 6.12 -2.30
N ARG A 105 -11.34 5.86 -0.99
CA ARG A 105 -12.01 6.65 0.06
C ARG A 105 -10.93 7.22 0.99
N TYR A 106 -10.97 8.50 1.32
CA TYR A 106 -9.97 9.12 2.19
C TYR A 106 -10.45 9.19 3.65
N TYR A 107 -9.52 9.06 4.60
CA TYR A 107 -9.83 9.10 6.04
C TYR A 107 -10.43 10.42 6.49
N ALA A 108 -9.95 11.50 5.89
CA ALA A 108 -10.48 12.83 6.12
C ALA A 108 -11.95 13.00 5.72
N ASP A 109 -12.46 12.17 4.79
CA ASP A 109 -13.87 12.20 4.38
C ASP A 109 -14.79 11.60 5.45
N PHE A 110 -14.25 10.70 6.30
CA PHE A 110 -15.01 10.00 7.34
C PHE A 110 -14.82 10.63 8.73
N ILE A 111 -13.57 10.89 9.13
CA ILE A 111 -13.26 11.58 10.39
C ILE A 111 -12.67 12.94 10.04
N THR A 112 -13.50 13.97 10.08
CA THR A 112 -13.10 15.33 9.70
C THR A 112 -12.24 16.04 10.75
N ASN A 113 -12.33 15.62 12.03
CA ASN A 113 -11.50 16.16 13.10
C ASN A 113 -10.14 15.46 13.16
N ALA A 114 -9.10 16.10 12.61
CA ALA A 114 -7.73 15.59 12.60
C ALA A 114 -7.16 15.24 13.99
N HIS A 115 -7.59 15.94 15.05
CA HIS A 115 -7.14 15.64 16.42
C HIS A 115 -7.69 14.33 16.97
N ALA A 116 -8.77 13.80 16.37
CA ALA A 116 -9.38 12.54 16.75
C ALA A 116 -8.88 11.36 15.91
N TRP A 117 -7.93 11.59 14.98
CA TRP A 117 -7.43 10.53 14.12
C TRP A 117 -6.69 9.47 14.93
N GLU A 118 -7.13 8.23 14.77
CA GLU A 118 -6.48 7.11 15.42
C GLU A 118 -5.11 6.86 14.80
N ARG A 119 -4.09 6.76 15.64
CA ARG A 119 -2.75 6.37 15.22
C ARG A 119 -2.60 4.85 15.24
N ILE A 120 -2.26 4.28 14.09
CA ILE A 120 -1.94 2.86 13.92
C ILE A 120 -0.45 2.74 13.65
N ILE A 121 0.30 2.32 14.67
CA ILE A 121 1.74 2.11 14.54
C ILE A 121 1.97 0.97 13.55
N MET A 122 2.79 1.26 12.55
CA MET A 122 3.21 0.29 11.54
C MET A 122 4.69 0.02 11.75
N THR A 123 5.03 -1.26 11.76
CA THR A 123 6.41 -1.78 11.80
C THR A 123 6.93 -2.13 10.42
N ASP A 124 6.02 -2.41 9.49
CA ASP A 124 6.31 -2.89 8.15
C ASP A 124 5.58 -2.04 7.11
N THR A 125 6.15 -1.92 5.91
CA THR A 125 5.52 -1.17 4.81
C THR A 125 4.21 -1.82 4.36
N ILE A 126 4.17 -3.15 4.34
CA ILE A 126 2.98 -3.93 4.01
C ILE A 126 2.90 -5.11 4.97
N SER A 127 1.70 -5.43 5.42
CA SER A 127 1.43 -6.58 6.27
C SER A 127 0.09 -7.18 5.86
N PRO A 128 0.03 -8.46 5.49
CA PRO A 128 -1.23 -9.17 5.36
C PRO A 128 -1.95 -9.19 6.72
N LEU A 129 -3.18 -8.69 6.77
CA LEU A 129 -3.96 -8.66 8.01
C LEU A 129 -4.64 -10.01 8.21
N ARG A 130 -4.06 -10.82 9.10
CA ARG A 130 -4.59 -12.15 9.46
C ARG A 130 -5.34 -12.15 10.78
N ASP A 131 -4.98 -11.24 11.69
CA ASP A 131 -5.67 -11.07 12.98
C ASP A 131 -6.88 -10.14 12.85
N GLN A 132 -8.07 -10.72 12.97
CA GLN A 132 -9.35 -10.02 12.90
C GLN A 132 -9.57 -9.05 14.07
N ASN A 133 -8.86 -9.24 15.19
CA ASN A 133 -8.93 -8.35 16.35
C ASN A 133 -7.95 -7.17 16.24
N SER A 134 -7.10 -7.14 15.22
CA SER A 134 -6.19 -6.02 15.01
C SER A 134 -6.96 -4.74 14.65
N LYS A 135 -6.47 -3.60 15.14
CA LYS A 135 -7.07 -2.28 14.86
C LYS A 135 -7.24 -2.01 13.37
N SER A 136 -6.23 -2.36 12.57
CA SER A 136 -6.26 -2.18 11.11
C SER A 136 -7.36 -3.01 10.46
N TYR A 137 -7.56 -4.26 10.91
CA TYR A 137 -8.60 -5.13 10.37
C TYR A 137 -9.99 -4.57 10.70
N GLN A 138 -10.23 -4.22 11.96
CA GLN A 138 -11.50 -3.63 12.39
C GLN A 138 -11.79 -2.30 11.69
N LEU A 139 -10.78 -1.44 11.50
CA LEU A 139 -10.95 -0.19 10.79
C LEU A 139 -11.36 -0.41 9.34
N ILE A 140 -10.76 -1.39 8.64
CA ILE A 140 -11.18 -1.76 7.28
C ILE A 140 -12.65 -2.20 7.28
N GLU A 141 -13.05 -3.10 8.18
CA GLU A 141 -14.44 -3.59 8.24
C GLU A 141 -15.45 -2.45 8.47
N ASN A 142 -15.15 -1.55 9.40
CA ASN A 142 -16.01 -0.40 9.71
C ASN A 142 -16.21 0.55 8.52
N TRP A 143 -15.28 0.54 7.57
CA TRP A 143 -15.25 1.46 6.43
C TRP A 143 -15.68 0.86 5.10
N LYS A 144 -15.80 -0.46 5.03
CA LYS A 144 -16.36 -1.16 3.87
C LYS A 144 -17.84 -0.81 3.64
N VAL A 145 -18.53 -0.42 4.71
CA VAL A 145 -19.96 -0.07 4.74
C VAL A 145 -20.29 1.11 3.82
#